data_AF-A0A519Y0W9-F1
#
_entry.id   AF-A0A519Y0W9-F1
#
_cell.length_a   1.000
_cell.length_b   1.000
_cell.length_c   1.000
_cell.angle_alpha   90.00
_cell.angle_beta   90.00
_cell.angle_gamma   90.00
#
_symmetry.space_group_name_H-M   'P 1'
#
loop_
_entity.id
_entity.type
_entity.pdbx_description
1 polymer ?
#
loop_
_entity_poly.entity_id
_entity_poly.type
_entity_poly.pdbx_seq_one_letter_code
_entity_poly.pdbx_strand_id
1 'polypeptide(L)' 'TLEDVKSYIKENNIVYNTLHDKGFPSIGCAPCTRAVQPGEDFRAGRWWWEDQSKKECGLHATEKA' A
#
# COMPACT_ATOMS: atom_id res chain seq x y z
N THR A 1 -4.92 4.30 12.83
CA THR A 1 -3.95 3.26 12.43
C THR A 1 -4.55 2.40 11.32
N LEU A 2 -3.89 1.32 10.90
CA LEU A 2 -4.49 0.38 9.94
C LEU A 2 -5.70 -0.34 10.54
N GLU A 3 -5.67 -0.65 11.85
CA GLU A 3 -6.83 -1.23 12.55
C GLU A 3 -8.05 -0.33 12.45
N ASP A 4 -7.90 0.98 12.72
CA ASP A 4 -9.02 1.92 12.67
C ASP A 4 -9.68 1.97 11.27
N VAL A 5 -8.86 1.96 10.21
CA VAL A 5 -9.36 1.94 8.82
C VAL A 5 -10.14 0.66 8.54
N LYS A 6 -9.63 -0.50 8.98
CA LYS A 6 -10.31 -1.79 8.80
C LYS A 6 -11.63 -1.86 9.56
N SER A 7 -11.66 -1.37 10.80
CA SER A 7 -12.89 -1.29 11.61
C SER A 7 -13.94 -0.44 10.91
N TYR A 8 -13.55 0.74 10.43
CA TYR A 8 -14.45 1.65 9.73
C TYR A 8 -15.03 1.05 8.45
N ILE A 9 -14.20 0.37 7.64
CA ILE A 9 -14.65 -0.34 6.43
C ILE A 9 -15.71 -1.38 6.78
N LYS A 10 -15.47 -2.18 7.83
CA LYS A 10 -16.38 -3.25 8.26
C LYS A 10 -17.70 -2.71 8.80
N GLU A 11 -17.65 -1.71 9.67
CA GLU A 11 -18.84 -1.10 10.29
C GLU A 11 -19.78 -0.46 9.26
N ASN A 12 -19.20 0.14 8.22
CA ASN A 12 -19.96 0.86 7.19
C ASN A 12 -20.23 0.02 5.93
N ASN A 13 -19.86 -1.27 5.92
CA ASN A 13 -19.99 -2.15 4.75
C ASN A 13 -19.39 -1.56 3.47
N ILE A 14 -18.23 -0.89 3.58
CA ILE A 14 -17.56 -0.26 2.46
C ILE A 14 -16.91 -1.33 1.59
N VAL A 15 -17.19 -1.28 0.29
CA VAL A 15 -16.50 -2.15 -0.67
C VAL A 15 -15.04 -1.74 -0.77
N TYR A 16 -14.14 -2.69 -0.56
CA TYR A 16 -12.69 -2.50 -0.64
C TYR A 16 -12.05 -3.47 -1.63
N ASN A 17 -10.77 -3.26 -1.92
CA ASN A 17 -10.05 -4.11 -2.86
C ASN A 17 -9.70 -5.47 -2.23
N THR A 18 -10.20 -6.56 -2.82
CA THR A 18 -9.96 -7.96 -2.39
C THR A 18 -8.48 -8.36 -2.30
N LEU A 19 -7.56 -7.61 -2.91
CA LEU A 19 -6.13 -7.83 -2.74
C LEU A 19 -5.66 -7.58 -1.30
N HIS A 20 -6.37 -6.76 -0.52
CA HIS A 20 -6.06 -6.57 0.89
C HIS A 20 -6.12 -7.89 1.69
N ASP A 21 -7.00 -8.82 1.28
CA ASP A 21 -7.10 -10.16 1.90
C ASP A 21 -5.95 -11.09 1.48
N LYS A 22 -5.27 -10.75 0.39
CA LYS A 22 -4.14 -11.51 -0.16
C LYS A 22 -2.78 -10.96 0.29
N GLY A 23 -2.76 -10.15 1.35
CA GLY A 23 -1.53 -9.60 1.91
C GLY A 23 -1.00 -8.37 1.18
N PHE A 24 -1.85 -7.62 0.47
CA PHE A 24 -1.48 -6.34 -0.16
C PHE A 24 -1.99 -5.15 0.68
N PRO A 25 -1.25 -4.70 1.71
CA PRO A 25 -1.66 -3.56 2.53
C PRO A 25 -1.61 -2.22 1.78
N SER A 26 -0.64 -2.03 0.89
CA SER A 26 -0.50 -0.85 0.04
C SER A 26 -0.57 -1.25 -1.43
N ILE A 27 -1.53 -0.70 -2.18
CA ILE A 27 -1.81 -1.09 -3.57
C ILE A 27 -1.49 0.09 -4.51
N GLY A 28 -0.64 -0.14 -5.50
CA GLY A 28 -0.36 0.80 -6.60
C GLY A 28 -0.49 0.10 -7.96
N CYS A 29 0.38 0.47 -8.92
CA CYS A 29 0.43 -0.20 -10.22
C CYS A 29 0.84 -1.67 -10.08
N ALA A 30 0.30 -2.54 -10.94
CA ALA A 30 0.55 -3.98 -10.93
C ALA A 30 2.05 -4.37 -10.94
N PRO A 31 2.94 -3.81 -11.79
CA PRO A 31 4.34 -4.21 -11.79
C PRO A 31 5.11 -3.72 -10.54
N CYS A 32 4.57 -2.72 -9.83
CA CYS A 32 5.22 -2.06 -8.69
C CYS A 32 4.52 -2.32 -7.36
N THR A 33 3.65 -3.34 -7.30
CA THR A 33 3.04 -3.81 -6.05
C THR A 33 3.18 -5.32 -5.84
N ARG A 34 3.68 -5.75 -4.67
CA ARG A 34 3.68 -7.15 -4.20
C ARG A 34 3.01 -7.29 -2.83
N ALA A 35 2.63 -8.51 -2.47
CA ALA A 35 2.21 -8.82 -1.11
C ALA A 35 3.38 -8.68 -0.11
N VAL A 36 3.06 -8.33 1.13
CA VAL A 36 4.03 -8.27 2.24
C VAL A 36 3.89 -9.48 3.17
N GLN A 37 4.98 -9.83 3.82
CA GLN A 37 5.04 -10.85 4.86
C GLN A 37 4.70 -10.26 6.24
N PRO A 38 4.27 -11.09 7.19
CA PRO A 38 4.08 -10.65 8.57
C PRO A 38 5.34 -10.00 9.14
N GLY A 39 5.20 -8.79 9.69
CA GLY A 39 6.32 -8.03 10.27
C GLY A 39 7.08 -7.13 9.29
N GLU A 40 6.84 -7.22 7.98
CA GLU A 40 7.34 -6.23 7.02
C GLU A 40 6.62 -4.88 7.19
N ASP A 41 7.28 -3.80 6.78
CA ASP A 41 6.69 -2.46 6.73
C ASP A 41 5.43 -2.43 5.84
N PHE A 42 4.45 -1.59 6.21
CA PHE A 42 3.17 -1.47 5.50
C PHE A 42 3.33 -1.18 3.99
N ARG A 43 4.40 -0.47 3.58
CA ARG A 43 4.71 -0.21 2.16
C ARG A 43 5.90 -0.99 1.62
N ALA A 44 6.41 -2.01 2.33
CA ALA A 44 7.50 -2.86 1.85
C ALA A 44 7.21 -3.54 0.49
N GLY A 45 5.93 -3.70 0.17
CA GLY A 45 5.48 -4.25 -1.12
C GLY A 45 5.50 -3.25 -2.28
N ARG A 46 5.88 -1.99 -2.07
CA ARG A 46 5.98 -0.95 -3.11
C ARG A 46 7.45 -0.72 -3.46
N TRP A 47 7.78 -0.71 -4.76
CA TRP A 47 9.15 -0.54 -5.25
C TRP A 47 10.17 -1.45 -4.53
N TRP A 48 9.78 -2.69 -4.23
CA TRP A 48 10.54 -3.60 -3.37
C TRP A 48 11.93 -3.99 -3.90
N TRP A 49 12.18 -3.74 -5.19
CA TRP A 49 13.45 -4.01 -5.87
C TRP A 49 14.32 -2.76 -6.01
N GLU A 50 13.81 -1.57 -5.67
CA GLU A 50 14.45 -0.30 -5.94
C GLU A 50 15.14 0.27 -4.69
N ASP A 51 15.98 1.28 -4.89
CA ASP A 51 16.68 2.00 -3.83
C ASP A 51 15.67 2.57 -2.81
N GLN A 52 15.95 2.33 -1.53
CA GLN A 52 15.08 2.77 -0.43
C GLN A 52 14.91 4.29 -0.32
N SER A 53 15.74 5.08 -0.99
CA SER A 53 15.61 6.54 -1.07
C SER A 53 14.49 7.02 -2.00
N LYS A 54 14.00 6.18 -2.92
CA LYS A 54 12.99 6.56 -3.94
C LYS A 54 11.64 5.87 -3.71
N LYS A 55 11.09 6.08 -2.51
CA LYS A 55 9.83 5.44 -2.09
C LYS A 55 8.57 6.27 -2.34
N GLU A 56 8.66 7.43 -2.98
CA GLU A 56 7.47 8.24 -3.29
C GLU A 56 7.20 8.33 -4.78
N CYS A 57 5.91 8.19 -5.14
CA CYS A 57 5.45 8.32 -6.51
C CYS A 57 5.47 9.79 -6.93
N GLY A 58 5.62 10.05 -8.23
CA GLY A 58 5.51 11.40 -8.81
C GLY A 58 4.17 12.11 -8.51
N LEU A 59 3.11 11.38 -8.11
CA LEU A 59 1.86 11.99 -7.61
C LEU A 59 2.07 12.83 -6.34
N HIS A 60 3.15 12.59 -5.60
CA HIS A 60 3.52 13.32 -4.39
C HIS A 60 4.61 14.36 -4.64
N ALA A 61 5.16 14.44 -5.86
CA ALA A 61 6.14 15.46 -6.19
C ALA A 61 5.43 16.82 -6.26
N THR A 62 5.72 17.69 -5.30
CA THR A 62 5.17 19.06 -5.25
C THR A 62 5.98 20.04 -6.11
N GLU A 63 7.19 19.64 -6.52
CA GLU A 63 8.01 20.41 -7.44
C GLU A 63 7.89 19.84 -8.85
N LYS A 64 7.75 20.73 -9.84
CA LYS A 64 7.72 20.32 -11.24
C LYS A 64 9.08 19.74 -11.62
N ALA A 65 9.05 18.53 -12.20
CA ALA A 65 10.19 17.91 -12.85
C ALA A 65 10.75 18.79 -13.98
#